data_AF-A0A7U9T3A8-F1
#
_entry.id   AF-A0A7U9T3A8-F1
#
_cell.length_a   1.000
_cell.length_b   1.000
_cell.length_c   1.000
_cell.angle_alpha   90.00
_cell.angle_beta   90.00
_cell.angle_gamma   90.00
#
_symmetry.space_group_name_H-M   'P 1'
#
loop_
_entity.id
_entity.type
_entity.pdbx_description
1 polymer ?
#
loop_
_entity_poly.entity_id
_entity_poly.type
_entity_poly.pdbx_seq_one_letter_code
_entity_poly.pdbx_strand_id
1 'polypeptide(L)'
;MGKRKNKDNRVDGMENNKTSAAGAAGRGTGWLKSKLLVCLMYVAVLSTATYAWFTLNNKPKVFNLALTAGGAADLLIADDLGGGPGEYGDKLDLQTASQTPVAMMDMELNPVTTLDGRTFYEPVYEGDSVTSVKEITDTVELNKSYVYQKTFYLKAGSIKTKSGQKVSSNVKSYDIMLLGPEQGEEYSGCVIEQKAGSGAEASAANSIRIAFLVEGQDKISIYEPNSSQHNGGDKAVNAVSYGNYKTLKQPSPGGEFADGENGNSETLFTIREEEDVLVTMLIWIEGTDDDCTNSIQLDEIVGNIQFTSKDAENVR
;
A
#
# COMPACT_ATOMS: atom_id res chain seq x y z
N MET A 1 -71.45 -18.42 40.18
CA MET A 1 -72.72 -18.83 39.52
C MET A 1 -72.70 -18.30 38.08
N GLY A 2 -73.31 -18.91 37.06
CA GLY A 2 -73.94 -20.23 36.98
C GLY A 2 -75.18 -20.27 36.08
N LYS A 3 -75.13 -21.07 34.99
CA LYS A 3 -76.27 -21.66 34.23
C LYS A 3 -77.12 -20.66 33.40
N ARG A 4 -77.72 -20.99 32.24
CA ARG A 4 -77.90 -22.21 31.40
C ARG A 4 -78.04 -21.72 29.92
N LYS A 5 -77.55 -22.40 28.86
CA LYS A 5 -78.15 -23.54 28.12
C LYS A 5 -79.58 -23.24 27.60
N ASN A 6 -80.00 -23.61 26.38
CA ASN A 6 -79.63 -24.78 25.56
C ASN A 6 -80.21 -24.73 24.12
N LYS A 7 -79.55 -25.40 23.13
CA LYS A 7 -80.13 -26.23 22.02
C LYS A 7 -81.09 -25.57 20.98
N ASP A 8 -81.29 -26.03 19.74
CA ASP A 8 -80.73 -27.02 18.78
C ASP A 8 -81.28 -26.60 17.36
N ASN A 9 -80.90 -27.07 16.16
CA ASN A 9 -80.10 -28.21 15.70
C ASN A 9 -79.50 -28.00 14.27
N ARG A 10 -78.93 -29.08 13.72
CA ARG A 10 -78.60 -29.49 12.33
C ARG A 10 -79.75 -29.29 11.30
N VAL A 11 -79.54 -29.36 9.96
CA VAL A 11 -78.97 -30.47 9.14
C VAL A 11 -78.56 -29.98 7.73
N ASP A 12 -77.46 -30.52 7.20
CA ASP A 12 -76.96 -30.63 5.78
C ASP A 12 -76.97 -29.40 4.84
N GLY A 13 -76.08 -29.25 3.85
CA GLY A 13 -75.05 -30.16 3.33
C GLY A 13 -75.24 -30.42 1.84
N MET A 14 -74.73 -29.53 0.97
CA MET A 14 -74.67 -29.81 -0.47
C MET A 14 -73.55 -29.03 -1.18
N GLU A 15 -72.55 -29.77 -1.63
CA GLU A 15 -71.53 -29.35 -2.56
C GLU A 15 -71.98 -29.75 -3.98
N ASN A 16 -71.87 -28.87 -4.98
CA ASN A 16 -71.40 -29.20 -6.34
C ASN A 16 -71.51 -28.04 -7.36
N ASN A 17 -70.35 -27.55 -7.76
CA ASN A 17 -69.89 -27.49 -9.16
C ASN A 17 -70.76 -26.77 -10.23
N LYS A 18 -70.29 -25.60 -10.68
CA LYS A 18 -70.51 -25.08 -12.05
C LYS A 18 -69.21 -24.54 -12.65
N THR A 19 -68.66 -25.27 -13.61
CA THR A 19 -67.69 -24.75 -14.57
C THR A 19 -68.41 -24.03 -15.72
N SER A 20 -67.91 -22.88 -16.14
CA SER A 20 -67.96 -22.43 -17.55
C SER A 20 -67.04 -21.24 -17.80
N ALA A 21 -66.30 -21.33 -18.91
CA ALA A 21 -65.19 -20.47 -19.29
C ALA A 21 -65.57 -19.05 -19.75
N ALA A 22 -64.65 -18.10 -19.53
CA ALA A 22 -64.24 -17.08 -20.50
C ALA A 22 -62.93 -16.42 -20.02
N GLY A 23 -61.94 -16.19 -20.91
CA GLY A 23 -60.74 -15.40 -20.53
C GLY A 23 -59.38 -15.77 -21.15
N ALA A 24 -59.31 -16.70 -22.11
CA ALA A 24 -58.07 -16.97 -22.84
C ALA A 24 -57.88 -15.99 -24.01
N ALA A 25 -57.30 -14.82 -23.76
CA ALA A 25 -56.97 -13.86 -24.82
C ALA A 25 -55.68 -13.04 -24.51
N GLY A 26 -54.66 -13.21 -25.35
CA GLY A 26 -53.78 -12.10 -25.73
C GLY A 26 -52.74 -11.55 -24.74
N ARG A 27 -51.96 -12.37 -24.04
CA ARG A 27 -50.63 -11.90 -23.56
C ARG A 27 -49.66 -11.85 -24.75
N GLY A 28 -49.75 -10.75 -25.50
CA GLY A 28 -49.07 -10.57 -26.78
C GLY A 28 -47.54 -10.69 -26.70
N THR A 29 -46.94 -11.11 -27.83
CA THR A 29 -45.50 -11.24 -28.04
C THR A 29 -44.69 -9.97 -27.70
N GLY A 30 -45.32 -8.79 -27.70
CA GLY A 30 -44.74 -7.54 -27.21
C GLY A 30 -44.32 -7.56 -25.74
N TRP A 31 -45.02 -8.30 -24.86
CA TRP A 31 -44.66 -8.40 -23.44
C TRP A 31 -43.39 -9.24 -23.22
N LEU A 32 -43.27 -10.35 -23.96
CA LEU A 32 -42.08 -11.19 -23.99
C LEU A 32 -40.90 -10.46 -24.63
N LYS A 33 -41.11 -9.75 -25.75
CA LYS A 33 -40.08 -8.90 -26.37
C LYS A 33 -39.64 -7.75 -25.47
N SER A 34 -40.55 -7.11 -24.75
CA SER A 34 -40.23 -6.04 -23.79
C SER A 34 -39.42 -6.58 -22.61
N LYS A 35 -39.80 -7.73 -22.01
CA LYS A 35 -38.99 -8.35 -20.96
C LYS A 35 -37.64 -8.85 -21.46
N LEU A 36 -37.57 -9.43 -22.66
CA LEU A 36 -36.30 -9.84 -23.26
C LEU A 36 -35.40 -8.63 -23.53
N LEU A 37 -35.95 -7.52 -24.04
CA LEU A 37 -35.19 -6.30 -24.31
C LEU A 37 -34.74 -5.62 -23.01
N VAL A 38 -35.55 -5.61 -21.95
CA VAL A 38 -35.13 -5.16 -20.61
C VAL A 38 -34.06 -6.08 -20.02
N CYS A 39 -34.17 -7.41 -20.16
CA CYS A 39 -33.11 -8.35 -19.77
C CYS A 39 -31.83 -8.13 -20.58
N LEU A 40 -31.91 -7.90 -21.90
CA LEU A 40 -30.74 -7.63 -22.73
C LEU A 40 -30.13 -6.26 -22.42
N MET A 41 -30.93 -5.26 -22.04
CA MET A 41 -30.42 -3.98 -21.55
C MET A 41 -29.75 -4.14 -20.18
N TYR A 42 -30.33 -4.93 -19.27
CA TYR A 42 -29.69 -5.29 -18.00
C TYR A 42 -28.40 -6.08 -18.22
N VAL A 43 -28.37 -7.07 -19.11
CA VAL A 43 -27.17 -7.83 -19.46
C VAL A 43 -26.14 -6.93 -20.14
N ALA A 44 -26.53 -5.98 -20.99
CA ALA A 44 -25.60 -5.01 -21.58
C ALA A 44 -24.98 -4.10 -20.50
N VAL A 45 -25.79 -3.55 -19.59
CA VAL A 45 -25.33 -2.71 -18.47
C VAL A 45 -24.49 -3.50 -17.45
N LEU A 46 -24.80 -4.80 -17.24
CA LEU A 46 -23.99 -5.70 -16.41
C LEU A 46 -22.72 -6.20 -17.12
N SER A 47 -22.69 -6.22 -18.46
CA SER A 47 -21.50 -6.57 -19.24
C SER A 47 -20.50 -5.42 -19.34
N THR A 48 -20.93 -4.19 -19.12
CA THR A 48 -20.05 -3.07 -18.75
C THR A 48 -19.85 -3.05 -17.24
N ALA A 49 -19.25 -4.11 -16.70
CA ALA A 49 -18.60 -4.07 -15.39
C ALA A 49 -17.29 -3.25 -15.52
N THR A 50 -17.42 -1.95 -15.79
CA THR A 50 -16.33 -1.00 -15.52
C THR A 50 -16.10 -1.00 -14.01
N TYR A 51 -14.97 -1.59 -13.59
CA TYR A 51 -14.58 -1.65 -12.18
C TYR A 51 -14.51 -0.23 -11.64
N ALA A 52 -15.44 0.12 -10.75
CA ALA A 52 -15.77 1.51 -10.44
C ALA A 52 -14.60 2.32 -9.86
N TRP A 53 -13.57 1.64 -9.35
CA TRP A 53 -12.30 2.22 -8.91
C TRP A 53 -11.66 3.16 -9.92
N PHE A 54 -11.59 2.75 -11.19
CA PHE A 54 -11.00 3.54 -12.27
C PHE A 54 -11.93 4.68 -12.74
N THR A 55 -13.00 4.93 -11.98
CA THR A 55 -13.97 6.03 -12.16
C THR A 55 -14.36 6.73 -10.85
N LEU A 56 -13.73 6.38 -9.72
CA LEU A 56 -14.01 6.97 -8.41
C LEU A 56 -12.87 7.89 -7.96
N ASN A 57 -13.22 8.86 -7.12
CA ASN A 57 -12.41 10.07 -6.92
C ASN A 57 -11.57 10.06 -5.63
N ASN A 58 -11.52 8.92 -4.93
CA ASN A 58 -10.81 8.75 -3.66
C ASN A 58 -9.62 7.80 -3.85
N LYS A 59 -8.55 8.02 -3.11
CA LYS A 59 -7.26 7.33 -3.28
C LYS A 59 -6.60 7.07 -1.91
N PRO A 60 -5.83 5.99 -1.75
CA PRO A 60 -5.04 5.76 -0.55
C PRO A 60 -4.09 6.92 -0.28
N LYS A 61 -3.85 7.23 0.99
CA LYS A 61 -2.96 8.34 1.40
C LYS A 61 -1.84 7.87 2.31
N VAL A 62 -0.67 8.49 2.17
CA VAL A 62 0.39 8.38 3.19
C VAL A 62 0.01 9.33 4.32
N PHE A 63 -0.52 8.82 5.43
CA PHE A 63 -1.04 9.68 6.49
C PHE A 63 0.04 10.11 7.47
N ASN A 64 0.82 9.17 8.02
CA ASN A 64 1.89 9.48 8.96
C ASN A 64 3.00 8.42 8.95
N LEU A 65 4.21 8.81 8.53
CA LEU A 65 5.39 7.95 8.61
C LEU A 65 6.48 8.65 9.43
N ALA A 66 7.09 7.90 10.35
CA ALA A 66 8.35 8.28 10.97
C ALA A 66 9.53 7.57 10.27
N LEU A 67 10.66 8.26 10.21
CA LEU A 67 11.96 7.64 9.93
C LEU A 67 12.79 7.68 11.23
N THR A 68 13.40 6.55 11.61
CA THR A 68 14.29 6.45 12.76
C THR A 68 15.63 5.88 12.32
N ALA A 69 16.72 6.32 12.93
CA ALA A 69 18.08 5.81 12.73
C ALA A 69 18.64 5.26 14.04
N GLY A 70 19.26 4.09 13.99
CA GLY A 70 19.87 3.43 15.13
C GLY A 70 20.86 2.33 14.73
N GLY A 71 21.12 1.41 15.65
CA GLY A 71 22.07 0.30 15.45
C GLY A 71 23.52 0.69 15.73
N ALA A 72 24.47 0.03 15.07
CA ALA A 72 25.88 0.34 15.23
C ALA A 72 26.23 1.72 14.65
N ALA A 73 27.40 2.23 15.01
CA ALA A 73 28.03 3.43 14.44
C ALA A 73 27.34 4.78 14.71
N ASP A 74 26.48 4.88 15.73
CA ASP A 74 25.77 6.12 16.07
C ASP A 74 25.12 6.73 14.81
N LEU A 75 24.29 5.95 14.11
CA LEU A 75 23.62 6.38 12.88
C LEU A 75 22.62 7.51 13.20
N LEU A 76 22.73 8.62 12.48
CA LEU A 76 21.91 9.80 12.64
C LEU A 76 21.12 10.10 11.37
N ILE A 77 19.95 10.71 11.55
CA ILE A 77 19.08 11.20 10.49
C ILE A 77 18.82 12.70 10.64
N ALA A 78 18.77 13.43 9.52
CA ALA A 78 18.40 14.84 9.46
C ALA A 78 17.44 15.11 8.30
N ASP A 79 16.64 16.16 8.43
CA ASP A 79 15.81 16.66 7.32
C ASP A 79 16.69 17.22 6.19
N ASP A 80 16.18 17.20 4.96
CA ASP A 80 16.77 17.91 3.82
C ASP A 80 16.15 19.31 3.71
N LEU A 81 16.98 20.34 3.88
CA LEU A 81 16.59 21.74 3.81
C LEU A 81 16.75 22.35 2.39
N GLY A 82 17.01 21.52 1.37
CA GLY A 82 17.20 21.94 -0.02
C GLY A 82 18.58 22.53 -0.33
N GLY A 83 19.53 22.39 0.61
CA GLY A 83 20.91 22.88 0.50
C GLY A 83 21.89 22.23 1.48
N GLY A 84 21.49 21.13 2.11
CA GLY A 84 22.24 20.45 3.17
C GLY A 84 21.32 19.90 4.27
N PRO A 85 21.88 19.10 5.21
CA PRO A 85 21.15 18.56 6.33
C PRO A 85 20.69 19.64 7.31
N GLY A 86 19.53 19.41 7.94
CA GLY A 86 19.11 20.10 9.15
C GLY A 86 19.86 19.61 10.40
N GLU A 87 19.24 19.76 11.57
CA GLU A 87 19.78 19.17 12.80
C GLU A 87 19.69 17.63 12.75
N TYR A 88 20.80 16.96 13.05
CA TYR A 88 20.88 15.51 13.13
C TYR A 88 20.35 15.00 14.48
N GLY A 89 19.50 13.98 14.42
CA GLY A 89 18.99 13.26 15.58
C GLY A 89 18.82 11.76 15.29
N ASP A 90 18.08 11.09 16.15
CA ASP A 90 17.67 9.69 16.04
C ASP A 90 16.37 9.51 15.24
N LYS A 91 15.51 10.53 15.17
CA LYS A 91 14.19 10.47 14.52
C LYS A 91 13.91 11.68 13.63
N LEU A 92 13.28 11.44 12.48
CA LEU A 92 12.68 12.44 11.60
C LEU A 92 11.18 12.12 11.42
N ASP A 93 10.32 13.02 11.90
CA ASP A 93 8.86 12.92 11.73
C ASP A 93 8.45 13.59 10.40
N LEU A 94 7.93 12.79 9.46
CA LEU A 94 7.67 13.26 8.10
C LEU A 94 6.39 14.09 7.96
N GLN A 95 5.60 14.31 9.02
CA GLN A 95 4.56 15.36 9.00
C GLN A 95 5.14 16.75 9.31
N THR A 96 6.28 16.81 10.01
CA THR A 96 6.89 18.07 10.48
C THR A 96 8.14 18.49 9.69
N ALA A 97 8.79 17.53 9.02
CA ALA A 97 9.90 17.75 8.09
C ALA A 97 9.51 18.60 6.87
N SER A 98 10.48 18.99 6.04
CA SER A 98 10.29 19.68 4.77
C SER A 98 9.33 18.91 3.84
N GLN A 99 8.20 19.55 3.50
CA GLN A 99 7.05 19.00 2.78
C GLN A 99 7.11 19.26 1.25
N THR A 100 8.27 19.05 0.64
CA THR A 100 8.52 19.33 -0.79
C THR A 100 8.68 18.01 -1.55
N PRO A 101 8.05 17.81 -2.74
CA PRO A 101 7.24 18.77 -3.50
C PRO A 101 5.76 18.85 -3.09
N VAL A 102 5.27 17.91 -2.28
CA VAL A 102 3.88 17.83 -1.80
C VAL A 102 3.89 17.45 -0.32
N ALA A 103 2.95 18.02 0.44
CA ALA A 103 2.76 17.67 1.84
C ALA A 103 2.19 16.25 1.98
N MET A 104 2.68 15.49 2.97
CA MET A 104 2.28 14.10 3.21
C MET A 104 0.75 13.94 3.27
N MET A 105 0.05 14.83 3.98
CA MET A 105 -1.43 14.79 4.10
C MET A 105 -2.19 15.07 2.79
N ASP A 106 -1.56 15.80 1.86
CA ASP A 106 -2.11 16.10 0.53
C ASP A 106 -1.75 15.01 -0.50
N MET A 107 -0.82 14.10 -0.15
CA MET A 107 -0.36 13.06 -1.05
C MET A 107 -1.37 11.93 -1.20
N GLU A 108 -1.89 11.80 -2.40
CA GLU A 108 -2.72 10.68 -2.83
C GLU A 108 -1.93 9.75 -3.75
N LEU A 109 -2.02 8.44 -3.53
CA LEU A 109 -1.30 7.44 -4.33
C LEU A 109 -2.24 6.78 -5.33
N ASN A 110 -2.17 7.22 -6.60
CA ASN A 110 -2.68 6.42 -7.71
C ASN A 110 -1.88 5.12 -7.83
N PRO A 111 -2.50 4.02 -8.30
CA PRO A 111 -1.80 2.84 -8.78
C PRO A 111 -0.72 3.19 -9.83
N VAL A 112 0.50 2.72 -9.63
CA VAL A 112 1.64 2.89 -10.54
C VAL A 112 2.49 1.63 -10.53
N THR A 113 3.18 1.32 -11.63
CA THR A 113 4.10 0.17 -11.68
C THR A 113 5.49 0.59 -12.14
N THR A 114 6.50 -0.21 -11.81
CA THR A 114 7.90 0.02 -12.21
C THR A 114 8.64 -1.30 -12.46
N LEU A 115 9.68 -1.24 -13.30
CA LEU A 115 10.59 -2.35 -13.57
C LEU A 115 11.91 -2.23 -12.80
N ASP A 116 12.25 -1.03 -12.35
CA ASP A 116 13.58 -0.66 -11.85
C ASP A 116 13.56 0.21 -10.58
N GLY A 117 12.40 0.68 -10.13
CA GLY A 117 12.27 1.62 -9.01
C GLY A 117 12.69 3.06 -9.33
N ARG A 118 12.82 3.41 -10.62
CA ARG A 118 13.21 4.75 -11.10
C ARG A 118 12.27 5.29 -12.17
N THR A 119 11.88 4.44 -13.12
CA THR A 119 10.94 4.78 -14.20
C THR A 119 9.57 4.19 -13.86
N PHE A 120 8.55 5.05 -13.86
CA PHE A 120 7.21 4.74 -13.39
C PHE A 120 6.18 4.81 -14.52
N TYR A 121 5.21 3.89 -14.47
CA TYR A 121 4.22 3.73 -15.51
C TYR A 121 2.81 3.64 -14.92
N GLU A 122 1.88 4.40 -15.49
CA GLU A 122 0.44 4.31 -15.26
C GLU A 122 -0.07 2.99 -15.88
N PRO A 123 -0.69 2.07 -15.11
CA PRO A 123 -1.30 0.87 -15.67
C PRO A 123 -2.56 1.25 -16.45
N VAL A 124 -2.74 0.65 -17.63
CA VAL A 124 -3.89 0.88 -18.51
C VAL A 124 -4.88 -0.27 -18.35
N TYR A 125 -6.08 0.05 -17.87
CA TYR A 125 -7.12 -0.92 -17.54
C TYR A 125 -8.17 -1.01 -18.65
N GLU A 126 -8.44 -2.22 -19.14
CA GLU A 126 -9.54 -2.53 -20.05
C GLU A 126 -10.41 -3.62 -19.42
N GLY A 127 -11.63 -3.25 -19.00
CA GLY A 127 -12.55 -4.17 -18.32
C GLY A 127 -12.04 -4.54 -16.93
N ASP A 128 -11.70 -5.82 -16.75
CA ASP A 128 -11.13 -6.39 -15.53
C ASP A 128 -9.59 -6.47 -15.55
N SER A 129 -8.93 -6.08 -16.64
CA SER A 129 -7.54 -6.45 -16.91
C SER A 129 -6.61 -5.23 -17.08
N VAL A 130 -5.38 -5.30 -16.56
CA VAL A 130 -4.28 -4.41 -16.98
C VAL A 130 -3.71 -4.94 -18.29
N THR A 131 -3.97 -4.25 -19.40
CA THR A 131 -3.58 -4.69 -20.76
C THR A 131 -2.25 -4.10 -21.22
N SER A 132 -1.89 -2.92 -20.72
CA SER A 132 -0.65 -2.22 -21.06
C SER A 132 -0.26 -1.24 -19.96
N VAL A 133 0.88 -0.57 -20.13
CA VAL A 133 1.37 0.48 -19.21
C VAL A 133 1.84 1.69 -20.01
N LYS A 134 1.74 2.88 -19.42
CA LYS A 134 2.10 4.16 -20.04
C LYS A 134 3.09 4.91 -19.16
N GLU A 135 4.26 5.25 -19.69
CA GLU A 135 5.30 5.96 -18.94
C GLU A 135 4.83 7.35 -18.46
N ILE A 136 5.10 7.66 -17.19
CA ILE A 136 4.80 8.96 -16.57
C ILE A 136 6.05 9.84 -16.66
N THR A 137 6.17 10.57 -17.78
CA THR A 137 7.33 11.45 -18.03
C THR A 137 7.26 12.81 -17.34
N ASP A 138 6.07 13.20 -16.83
CA ASP A 138 5.90 14.43 -16.06
C ASP A 138 6.21 14.16 -14.59
N THR A 139 7.39 14.59 -14.14
CA THR A 139 7.87 14.40 -12.76
C THR A 139 7.08 15.22 -11.74
N VAL A 140 6.40 16.29 -12.16
CA VAL A 140 5.53 17.09 -11.27
C VAL A 140 4.24 16.33 -11.01
N GLU A 141 3.67 15.67 -12.02
CA GLU A 141 2.48 14.83 -11.87
C GLU A 141 2.80 13.54 -11.09
N LEU A 142 3.91 12.86 -11.44
CA LEU A 142 4.40 11.67 -10.74
C LEU A 142 4.47 11.91 -9.22
N ASN A 143 5.16 12.97 -8.82
CA ASN A 143 5.41 13.30 -7.42
C ASN A 143 4.24 14.01 -6.72
N LYS A 144 3.11 14.21 -7.41
CA LYS A 144 1.86 14.76 -6.85
C LYS A 144 0.77 13.73 -6.65
N SER A 145 0.81 12.62 -7.39
CA SER A 145 -0.36 11.73 -7.46
C SER A 145 -0.04 10.25 -7.67
N TYR A 146 1.23 9.84 -7.76
CA TYR A 146 1.60 8.43 -7.96
C TYR A 146 2.70 7.97 -6.99
N VAL A 147 3.72 8.79 -6.77
CA VAL A 147 4.89 8.45 -5.93
C VAL A 147 5.11 9.55 -4.90
N TYR A 148 5.03 9.21 -3.61
CA TYR A 148 5.48 10.12 -2.55
C TYR A 148 7.00 10.13 -2.53
N GLN A 149 7.61 11.28 -2.79
CA GLN A 149 9.05 11.46 -2.74
C GLN A 149 9.44 12.27 -1.50
N LYS A 150 10.41 11.77 -0.72
CA LYS A 150 11.01 12.50 0.40
C LYS A 150 12.52 12.37 0.41
N THR A 151 13.23 13.49 0.41
CA THR A 151 14.67 13.56 0.68
C THR A 151 14.97 13.78 2.16
N PHE A 152 16.04 13.16 2.64
CA PHE A 152 16.60 13.32 3.98
C PHE A 152 18.08 12.92 3.97
N TYR A 153 18.81 13.25 5.03
CA TYR A 153 20.21 12.87 5.17
C TYR A 153 20.40 11.75 6.21
N LEU A 154 21.25 10.79 5.89
CA LEU A 154 21.83 9.85 6.85
C LEU A 154 23.31 10.14 7.05
N LYS A 155 23.79 9.94 8.28
CA LYS A 155 25.20 10.07 8.66
C LYS A 155 25.56 9.02 9.68
N ALA A 156 26.56 8.19 9.40
CA ALA A 156 27.18 7.36 10.44
C ALA A 156 28.18 8.21 11.24
N GLY A 157 28.11 8.13 12.57
CA GLY A 157 29.11 8.72 13.44
C GLY A 157 30.46 7.98 13.38
N SER A 158 31.47 8.58 13.99
CA SER A 158 32.76 7.96 14.24
C SER A 158 33.09 7.92 15.72
N ILE A 159 33.81 6.87 16.15
CA ILE A 159 34.24 6.72 17.53
C ILE A 159 35.18 7.89 17.89
N LYS A 160 34.77 8.72 18.85
CA LYS A 160 35.51 9.90 19.32
C LYS A 160 36.01 9.70 20.75
N THR A 161 37.17 10.27 21.07
CA THR A 161 37.71 10.32 22.44
C THR A 161 36.84 11.22 23.32
N LYS A 162 37.08 11.22 24.64
CA LYS A 162 36.50 12.21 25.56
C LYS A 162 36.87 13.67 25.23
N SER A 163 37.85 13.90 24.36
CA SER A 163 38.23 15.23 23.84
C SER A 163 37.64 15.54 22.46
N GLY A 164 36.72 14.70 21.95
CA GLY A 164 36.05 14.89 20.65
C GLY A 164 36.91 14.53 19.42
N GLN A 165 38.14 14.03 19.61
CA GLN A 165 39.01 13.63 18.51
C GLN A 165 38.65 12.22 18.03
N LYS A 166 38.59 11.99 16.72
CA LYS A 166 38.36 10.66 16.15
C LYS A 166 39.45 9.67 16.60
N VAL A 167 39.05 8.51 17.11
CA VAL A 167 39.95 7.49 17.69
C VAL A 167 40.74 6.73 16.62
N SER A 168 40.20 6.63 15.40
CA SER A 168 40.81 5.95 14.24
C SER A 168 41.04 6.94 13.10
N SER A 169 42.21 6.88 12.45
CA SER A 169 42.46 7.57 11.18
C SER A 169 41.78 6.90 9.99
N ASN A 170 41.52 5.60 10.06
CA ASN A 170 40.87 4.86 8.98
C ASN A 170 39.41 5.29 8.89
N VAL A 171 38.92 5.52 7.67
CA VAL A 171 37.51 5.81 7.38
C VAL A 171 36.77 4.48 7.23
N LYS A 172 35.87 4.18 8.16
CA LYS A 172 34.94 3.04 8.09
C LYS A 172 33.84 3.28 7.06
N SER A 173 33.30 2.17 6.57
CA SER A 173 32.06 2.13 5.80
C SER A 173 31.07 1.21 6.51
N TYR A 174 29.79 1.51 6.36
CA TYR A 174 28.69 0.87 7.07
C TYR A 174 27.60 0.47 6.09
N ASP A 175 27.19 -0.79 6.17
CA ASP A 175 26.06 -1.32 5.43
C ASP A 175 24.77 -0.91 6.15
N ILE A 176 23.91 -0.18 5.44
CA ILE A 176 22.61 0.27 5.95
C ILE A 176 21.53 -0.75 5.59
N MET A 177 20.74 -1.13 6.59
CA MET A 177 19.67 -2.12 6.53
C MET A 177 18.41 -1.55 7.18
N LEU A 178 17.27 -2.20 6.96
CA LEU A 178 16.04 -1.96 7.72
C LEU A 178 16.01 -2.85 8.96
N LEU A 179 15.69 -2.25 10.10
CA LEU A 179 15.64 -2.92 11.40
C LEU A 179 14.42 -3.85 11.48
N GLY A 180 14.64 -5.11 11.84
CA GLY A 180 13.58 -6.07 12.21
C GLY A 180 13.12 -5.87 13.67
N PRO A 181 12.15 -6.65 14.16
CA PRO A 181 11.76 -6.59 15.57
C PRO A 181 12.89 -7.08 16.49
N GLU A 182 13.04 -6.43 17.64
CA GLU A 182 13.77 -6.98 18.78
C GLU A 182 13.06 -8.19 19.36
N GLN A 183 13.82 -9.18 19.83
CA GLN A 183 13.25 -10.44 20.30
C GLN A 183 12.35 -10.26 21.53
N GLY A 184 11.04 -10.41 21.31
CA GLY A 184 10.02 -10.30 22.36
C GLY A 184 9.34 -8.93 22.44
N GLU A 185 9.69 -7.96 21.58
CA GLU A 185 9.03 -6.66 21.50
C GLU A 185 8.29 -6.49 20.16
N GLU A 186 6.95 -6.45 20.22
CA GLU A 186 6.09 -6.22 19.05
C GLU A 186 6.26 -4.78 18.52
N TYR A 187 6.32 -4.60 17.20
CA TYR A 187 6.49 -3.28 16.52
C TYR A 187 7.76 -2.48 16.90
N SER A 188 8.78 -3.14 17.45
CA SER A 188 10.08 -2.53 17.78
C SER A 188 10.97 -2.24 16.56
N GLY A 189 10.67 -2.83 15.39
CA GLY A 189 11.37 -2.64 14.12
C GLY A 189 10.62 -1.78 13.09
N CYS A 190 10.84 -2.05 11.81
CA CYS A 190 10.05 -1.45 10.73
C CYS A 190 8.61 -1.95 10.75
N VAL A 191 7.63 -1.06 10.61
CA VAL A 191 6.21 -1.40 10.46
C VAL A 191 5.57 -0.43 9.47
N ILE A 192 4.77 -0.96 8.54
CA ILE A 192 3.87 -0.18 7.69
C ILE A 192 2.50 -0.84 7.79
N GLU A 193 1.48 -0.09 8.16
CA GLU A 193 0.15 -0.61 8.44
C GLU A 193 -0.95 0.38 8.02
N GLN A 194 -2.19 -0.11 8.03
CA GLN A 194 -3.38 0.71 7.94
C GLN A 194 -3.61 1.44 9.27
N LYS A 195 -3.92 2.72 9.21
CA LYS A 195 -4.30 3.53 10.37
C LYS A 195 -5.53 2.95 11.06
N ALA A 196 -5.41 2.72 12.37
CA ALA A 196 -6.51 2.26 13.20
C ALA A 196 -7.76 3.15 13.04
N GLY A 197 -8.87 2.55 12.60
CA GLY A 197 -10.15 3.24 12.41
C GLY A 197 -10.34 3.92 11.04
N SER A 198 -9.50 3.64 10.03
CA SER A 198 -9.72 4.08 8.64
C SER A 198 -11.09 3.66 8.07
N GLY A 199 -11.61 2.53 8.53
CA GLY A 199 -12.90 1.97 8.09
C GLY A 199 -12.83 1.23 6.75
N ALA A 200 -11.64 1.05 6.17
CA ALA A 200 -11.44 0.19 5.01
C ALA A 200 -11.27 -1.28 5.47
N GLU A 201 -11.83 -2.22 4.70
CA GLU A 201 -11.73 -3.67 4.98
C GLU A 201 -10.45 -4.31 4.45
N ALA A 202 -9.69 -3.57 3.63
CA ALA A 202 -8.40 -3.96 3.06
C ALA A 202 -7.35 -2.89 3.38
N SER A 203 -6.08 -3.27 3.31
CA SER A 203 -4.94 -2.43 3.67
C SER A 203 -4.09 -2.09 2.45
N ALA A 204 -3.94 -0.79 2.17
CA ALA A 204 -3.02 -0.30 1.14
C ALA A 204 -1.56 -0.65 1.48
N ALA A 205 -1.25 -0.89 2.76
CA ALA A 205 0.06 -1.33 3.22
C ALA A 205 0.46 -2.75 2.74
N ASN A 206 -0.44 -3.51 2.11
CA ASN A 206 -0.12 -4.81 1.48
C ASN A 206 0.36 -4.64 0.02
N SER A 207 -0.11 -3.61 -0.68
CA SER A 207 0.26 -3.29 -2.07
C SER A 207 1.27 -2.14 -2.21
N ILE A 208 1.69 -1.54 -1.10
CA ILE A 208 2.67 -0.46 -1.09
C ILE A 208 4.07 -1.01 -1.43
N ARG A 209 4.92 -0.15 -1.98
CA ARG A 209 6.36 -0.39 -2.15
C ARG A 209 7.15 0.84 -1.77
N ILE A 210 8.33 0.63 -1.20
CA ILE A 210 9.21 1.70 -0.71
C ILE A 210 10.62 1.47 -1.25
N ALA A 211 11.21 2.47 -1.91
CA ALA A 211 12.58 2.43 -2.40
C ALA A 211 13.43 3.53 -1.75
N PHE A 212 14.73 3.26 -1.60
CA PHE A 212 15.71 4.24 -1.11
C PHE A 212 16.83 4.38 -2.14
N LEU A 213 17.00 5.59 -2.67
CA LEU A 213 17.98 5.92 -3.69
C LEU A 213 19.09 6.79 -3.07
N VAL A 214 20.35 6.44 -3.34
CA VAL A 214 21.52 7.21 -2.95
C VAL A 214 22.31 7.57 -4.20
N GLU A 215 22.77 8.82 -4.31
CA GLU A 215 23.55 9.26 -5.47
C GLU A 215 24.86 8.47 -5.58
N GLY A 216 25.21 8.05 -6.79
CA GLY A 216 26.38 7.20 -7.05
C GLY A 216 26.23 5.72 -6.66
N GLN A 217 25.05 5.27 -6.22
CA GLN A 217 24.76 3.86 -5.96
C GLN A 217 23.66 3.34 -6.89
N ASP A 218 24.04 2.42 -7.78
CA ASP A 218 23.14 1.90 -8.83
C ASP A 218 22.19 0.82 -8.32
N LYS A 219 22.59 0.07 -7.28
CA LYS A 219 21.81 -1.03 -6.70
C LYS A 219 20.57 -0.49 -5.98
N ILE A 220 19.40 -0.86 -6.47
CA ILE A 220 18.12 -0.64 -5.78
C ILE A 220 17.65 -1.96 -5.17
N SER A 221 17.20 -1.89 -3.93
CA SER A 221 16.37 -2.92 -3.31
C SER A 221 15.08 -2.25 -2.82
N ILE A 222 13.93 -2.81 -3.17
CA ILE A 222 12.61 -2.24 -2.89
C ILE A 222 12.00 -2.98 -1.70
N TYR A 223 11.70 -2.25 -0.63
CA TYR A 223 11.02 -2.76 0.54
C TYR A 223 9.55 -3.05 0.21
N GLU A 224 9.17 -4.29 0.45
CA GLU A 224 7.82 -4.84 0.33
C GLU A 224 7.34 -5.21 1.74
N PRO A 225 6.67 -4.28 2.46
CA PRO A 225 6.04 -4.59 3.74
C PRO A 225 4.87 -5.55 3.52
N ASN A 226 4.53 -6.30 4.57
CA ASN A 226 3.36 -7.18 4.60
C ASN A 226 3.29 -8.20 3.44
N SER A 227 4.43 -8.63 2.90
CA SER A 227 4.59 -9.44 1.68
C SER A 227 3.97 -10.86 1.72
N SER A 228 3.23 -11.20 2.77
CA SER A 228 2.45 -12.44 2.90
C SER A 228 1.08 -12.20 3.54
N GLN A 229 0.68 -10.93 3.67
CA GLN A 229 -0.68 -10.51 3.97
C GLN A 229 -1.35 -10.16 2.63
N HIS A 230 -2.57 -10.65 2.41
CA HIS A 230 -3.28 -10.42 1.16
C HIS A 230 -4.66 -9.82 1.39
N ASN A 231 -5.01 -8.86 0.55
CA ASN A 231 -6.28 -8.18 0.54
C ASN A 231 -7.37 -9.05 -0.09
N GLY A 232 -8.56 -9.01 0.51
CA GLY A 232 -9.78 -9.47 -0.13
C GLY A 232 -10.33 -8.43 -1.11
N GLY A 233 -11.32 -8.86 -1.90
CA GLY A 233 -12.10 -7.99 -2.78
C GLY A 233 -11.73 -8.13 -4.26
N ASP A 234 -12.28 -7.22 -5.05
CA ASP A 234 -12.10 -7.18 -6.50
C ASP A 234 -10.74 -6.59 -6.86
N LYS A 235 -9.98 -7.30 -7.70
CA LYS A 235 -8.67 -6.87 -8.24
C LYS A 235 -8.64 -6.99 -9.75
N ALA A 236 -7.73 -6.25 -10.38
CA ALA A 236 -7.49 -6.39 -11.82
C ALA A 236 -6.68 -7.66 -12.13
N VAL A 237 -6.92 -8.25 -13.30
CA VAL A 237 -6.11 -9.33 -13.87
C VAL A 237 -4.89 -8.70 -14.57
N ASN A 238 -3.69 -9.04 -14.11
CA ASN A 238 -2.48 -8.49 -14.68
C ASN A 238 -2.02 -9.28 -15.91
N ALA A 239 -2.16 -8.69 -17.11
CA ALA A 239 -1.60 -9.24 -18.35
C ALA A 239 -0.20 -8.68 -18.69
N VAL A 240 0.34 -7.81 -17.84
CA VAL A 240 1.67 -7.20 -17.94
C VAL A 240 2.61 -7.76 -16.88
N SER A 241 3.90 -7.84 -17.19
CA SER A 241 4.95 -8.25 -16.25
C SER A 241 5.67 -7.01 -15.72
N TYR A 242 5.91 -6.98 -14.41
CA TYR A 242 6.53 -5.90 -13.65
C TYR A 242 7.52 -6.49 -12.63
N GLY A 243 8.25 -5.64 -11.89
CA GLY A 243 8.98 -6.11 -10.69
C GLY A 243 10.27 -6.92 -10.93
N ASN A 244 11.14 -6.49 -11.84
CA ASN A 244 12.46 -7.14 -12.06
C ASN A 244 13.55 -6.73 -11.03
N TYR A 245 13.20 -5.86 -10.07
CA TYR A 245 14.09 -5.39 -9.02
C TYR A 245 14.23 -6.39 -7.86
N LYS A 246 15.27 -6.21 -7.06
CA LYS A 246 15.40 -6.94 -5.79
C LYS A 246 14.35 -6.44 -4.79
N THR A 247 13.62 -7.35 -4.15
CA THR A 247 12.68 -7.04 -3.06
C THR A 247 13.27 -7.35 -1.69
N LEU A 248 13.11 -6.46 -0.71
CA LEU A 248 13.31 -6.75 0.71
C LEU A 248 11.93 -7.05 1.32
N LYS A 249 11.62 -8.33 1.53
CA LYS A 249 10.30 -8.79 1.94
C LYS A 249 10.18 -8.85 3.47
N GLN A 250 9.16 -8.19 4.03
CA GLN A 250 8.73 -8.36 5.41
C GLN A 250 7.35 -9.07 5.39
N PRO A 251 7.22 -10.35 5.79
CA PRO A 251 5.97 -11.10 5.62
C PRO A 251 4.76 -10.60 6.42
N SER A 252 4.97 -9.87 7.52
CA SER A 252 3.92 -9.39 8.43
C SER A 252 4.26 -8.02 9.01
N PRO A 253 3.25 -7.22 9.44
CA PRO A 253 3.49 -5.91 10.04
C PRO A 253 4.42 -6.04 11.26
N GLY A 254 5.49 -5.25 11.31
CA GLY A 254 6.44 -5.30 12.44
C GLY A 254 7.29 -6.58 12.52
N GLY A 255 7.20 -7.49 11.54
CA GLY A 255 7.85 -8.80 11.56
C GLY A 255 9.31 -8.80 11.08
N GLU A 256 9.95 -9.97 11.20
CA GLU A 256 11.29 -10.21 10.62
C GLU A 256 11.27 -10.12 9.09
N PHE A 257 12.39 -9.71 8.49
CA PHE A 257 12.60 -9.76 7.04
C PHE A 257 13.01 -11.18 6.60
N ALA A 258 12.48 -11.65 5.46
CA ALA A 258 12.55 -13.06 5.07
C ALA A 258 13.98 -13.56 4.73
N ASP A 259 14.81 -12.71 4.12
CA ASP A 259 16.10 -13.10 3.52
C ASP A 259 17.32 -12.38 4.17
N GLY A 260 17.12 -11.66 5.28
CA GLY A 260 18.16 -10.86 5.93
C GLY A 260 18.76 -11.46 7.19
N GLU A 261 19.49 -10.65 7.97
CA GLU A 261 20.32 -11.14 9.07
C GLU A 261 19.77 -10.72 10.44
N ASN A 262 19.60 -11.70 11.35
CA ASN A 262 19.07 -11.49 12.70
C ASN A 262 17.72 -10.74 12.70
N GLY A 263 16.83 -11.09 11.77
CA GLY A 263 15.50 -10.47 11.59
C GLY A 263 15.50 -9.15 10.81
N ASN A 264 16.65 -8.49 10.62
CA ASN A 264 16.80 -7.28 9.81
C ASN A 264 16.76 -7.58 8.32
N SER A 265 16.56 -6.57 7.47
CA SER A 265 16.69 -6.74 6.02
C SER A 265 18.13 -7.00 5.58
N GLU A 266 18.30 -7.41 4.32
CA GLU A 266 19.59 -7.30 3.65
C GLU A 266 19.99 -5.83 3.41
N THR A 267 21.27 -5.59 3.08
CA THR A 267 21.84 -4.27 2.81
C THR A 267 21.12 -3.53 1.66
N LEU A 268 20.56 -2.36 1.99
CA LEU A 268 20.03 -1.37 1.06
C LEU A 268 21.17 -0.75 0.24
N PHE A 269 22.06 -0.05 0.93
CA PHE A 269 23.19 0.73 0.41
C PHE A 269 24.29 0.83 1.48
N THR A 270 25.49 1.27 1.10
CA THR A 270 26.63 1.43 2.02
C THR A 270 26.98 2.91 2.15
N ILE A 271 27.25 3.40 3.36
CA ILE A 271 27.70 4.79 3.61
C ILE A 271 29.07 4.82 4.29
N ARG A 272 29.75 5.98 4.25
CA ARG A 272 31.05 6.18 4.91
C ARG A 272 30.87 7.03 6.16
N GLU A 273 31.70 6.80 7.17
CA GLU A 273 31.57 7.51 8.46
C GLU A 273 31.87 9.01 8.31
N GLU A 274 31.12 9.84 9.05
CA GLU A 274 31.13 11.31 9.03
C GLU A 274 30.74 12.00 7.70
N GLU A 275 30.37 11.25 6.66
CA GLU A 275 29.86 11.81 5.39
C GLU A 275 28.34 12.04 5.45
N ASP A 276 27.88 13.19 4.94
CA ASP A 276 26.45 13.53 4.85
C ASP A 276 25.87 12.90 3.58
N VAL A 277 25.08 11.83 3.73
CA VAL A 277 24.53 11.06 2.59
C VAL A 277 23.08 11.43 2.36
N LEU A 278 22.81 12.09 1.23
CA LEU A 278 21.45 12.39 0.77
C LEU A 278 20.77 11.11 0.28
N VAL A 279 19.66 10.76 0.90
CA VAL A 279 18.80 9.62 0.56
C VAL A 279 17.48 10.16 0.01
N THR A 280 17.05 9.64 -1.14
CA THR A 280 15.69 9.87 -1.66
C THR A 280 14.85 8.63 -1.42
N MET A 281 13.85 8.73 -0.53
CA MET A 281 12.81 7.72 -0.38
C MET A 281 11.69 7.96 -1.39
N LEU A 282 11.25 6.89 -2.03
CA LEU A 282 10.07 6.83 -2.89
C LEU A 282 9.06 5.85 -2.28
N ILE A 283 7.79 6.21 -2.25
CA ILE A 283 6.69 5.34 -1.79
C ILE A 283 5.55 5.37 -2.81
N TRP A 284 5.06 4.21 -3.21
CA TRP A 284 3.95 4.10 -4.17
C TRP A 284 3.05 2.90 -3.89
N ILE A 285 1.87 2.87 -4.51
CA ILE A 285 1.01 1.68 -4.59
C ILE A 285 1.34 0.96 -5.90
N GLU A 286 1.81 -0.28 -5.80
CA GLU A 286 2.15 -1.11 -6.95
C GLU A 286 0.86 -1.54 -7.65
N GLY A 287 0.50 -0.85 -8.74
CA GLY A 287 -0.81 -0.93 -9.37
C GLY A 287 -1.11 -2.24 -10.12
N THR A 288 -0.08 -3.08 -10.27
CA THR A 288 -0.14 -4.43 -10.82
C THR A 288 0.05 -5.50 -9.74
N ASP A 289 0.12 -5.10 -8.46
CA ASP A 289 0.05 -6.03 -7.33
C ASP A 289 -1.36 -6.63 -7.23
N ASP A 290 -1.41 -7.91 -6.87
CA ASP A 290 -2.65 -8.62 -6.59
C ASP A 290 -3.41 -8.05 -5.39
N ASP A 291 -2.72 -7.33 -4.50
CA ASP A 291 -3.29 -6.65 -3.33
C ASP A 291 -3.70 -5.20 -3.61
N CYS A 292 -3.47 -4.68 -4.83
CA CYS A 292 -4.01 -3.40 -5.29
C CYS A 292 -5.51 -3.56 -5.67
N THR A 293 -6.35 -3.79 -4.66
CA THR A 293 -7.77 -4.10 -4.81
C THR A 293 -8.68 -2.88 -4.71
N ASN A 294 -9.93 -3.02 -5.15
CA ASN A 294 -11.00 -2.04 -5.00
C ASN A 294 -11.51 -1.88 -3.54
N SER A 295 -10.69 -2.16 -2.54
CA SER A 295 -11.03 -2.03 -1.12
C SER A 295 -10.12 -1.07 -0.33
N ILE A 296 -8.99 -0.63 -0.90
CA ILE A 296 -7.98 0.26 -0.25
C ILE A 296 -8.14 1.80 -0.47
N GLN A 297 -9.12 2.31 -1.22
CA GLN A 297 -9.22 3.73 -1.69
C GLN A 297 -9.42 4.77 -0.58
N LEU A 298 -9.94 4.34 0.57
CA LEU A 298 -10.12 5.20 1.74
C LEU A 298 -9.03 4.97 2.79
N ASP A 299 -8.01 4.16 2.46
CA ASP A 299 -7.01 3.78 3.43
C ASP A 299 -5.99 4.90 3.68
N GLU A 300 -5.57 4.98 4.93
CA GLU A 300 -4.60 5.94 5.44
C GLU A 300 -3.42 5.12 5.98
N ILE A 301 -2.30 5.16 5.28
CA ILE A 301 -1.11 4.38 5.63
C ILE A 301 -0.35 5.09 6.75
N VAL A 302 0.03 4.33 7.78
CA VAL A 302 0.90 4.79 8.86
C VAL A 302 2.04 3.81 9.12
N GLY A 303 3.05 4.24 9.86
CA GLY A 303 4.17 3.36 10.18
C GLY A 303 5.44 4.06 10.64
N ASN A 304 6.48 3.25 10.82
CA ASN A 304 7.82 3.64 11.19
C ASN A 304 8.83 2.86 10.34
N ILE A 305 9.75 3.55 9.70
CA ILE A 305 10.86 2.97 8.93
C ILE A 305 12.12 3.19 9.75
N GLN A 306 12.77 2.10 10.14
CA GLN A 306 13.92 2.14 11.04
C GLN A 306 15.17 1.67 10.32
N PHE A 307 16.16 2.56 10.19
CA PHE A 307 17.47 2.23 9.65
C PHE A 307 18.37 1.70 10.75
N THR A 308 19.10 0.63 10.45
CA THR A 308 20.17 0.08 11.28
C THR A 308 21.44 -0.06 10.46
N SER A 309 22.60 -0.19 11.11
CA SER A 309 23.89 -0.36 10.44
C SER A 309 24.74 -1.48 11.03
N LYS A 310 25.63 -2.02 10.19
CA LYS A 310 26.77 -2.86 10.59
C LYS A 310 28.04 -2.43 9.88
N ASP A 311 29.22 -2.74 10.44
CA ASP A 311 30.50 -2.60 9.74
C ASP A 311 30.39 -3.30 8.37
N ALA A 312 30.60 -2.55 7.28
CA ALA A 312 30.61 -3.14 5.94
C ALA A 312 31.77 -4.14 5.83
N GLU A 313 31.56 -5.26 5.14
CA GLU A 313 32.67 -6.19 4.89
C GLU A 313 33.78 -5.47 4.11
N ASN A 314 35.02 -5.57 4.59
CA ASN A 314 36.15 -4.88 3.98
C ASN A 314 36.29 -5.32 2.52
N VAL A 315 35.95 -4.43 1.58
CA VAL A 315 36.36 -4.55 0.18
C VAL A 315 37.89 -4.48 0.15
N ARG A 316 38.52 -5.64 -0.02
CA ARG A 316 39.97 -5.83 -0.07
C ARG A 316 40.56 -5.42 -1.42
#